data_AF-A0A4Q0YR06-F1
#
_entry.id   AF-A0A4Q0YR06-F1
#
_cell.length_a   1.000
_cell.length_b   1.000
_cell.length_c   1.000
_cell.angle_alpha   90.00
_cell.angle_beta   90.00
_cell.angle_gamma   90.00
#
_symmetry.space_group_name_H-M   'P 1'
#
loop_
_entity.id
_entity.type
_entity.pdbx_description
1 polymer ?
#
loop_
_entity_poly.entity_id
_entity_poly.type
_entity_poly.pdbx_seq_one_letter_code
_entity_poly.pdbx_strand_id
1 'polypeptide(L)'
;MGGAFSNFFLSNIEVTLSETPKVFLEYRNIDILIRAGDIAVVVENKIYADDQPEQLLRYHEIMTDEGAKTIHLIYLTLDGRQPSEQSAGHLIDQVKCVSYRQDIHHIINKAISLAARDAPLREALIQYETLINLLTDRTDNMEHIAEVKSLLLKDDNLLSFPSLEQAYREINIDNQLAMWELIGDRMKGEFGSLTEDSLSEQRRQGERVASYVDRKNNSRYIRQAVRLDDAPEYTLFIEQDHHLYFGIEFDQKKGTENRLPHIDAPYRKEGSKRDLRIWDYPKKMINFRSITADDILYLSKTANCEAWLIR
;
A
#
# COMPACT_ATOMS: atom_id res chain seq x y z
N MET A 1 12.44 -30.95 -22.09
CA MET A 1 11.52 -29.81 -21.82
C MET A 1 12.25 -28.51 -21.45
N GLY A 2 13.35 -28.53 -20.69
CA GLY A 2 14.07 -27.30 -20.29
C GLY A 2 14.43 -26.34 -21.44
N GLY A 3 14.92 -26.85 -22.57
CA GLY A 3 15.24 -26.02 -23.73
C GLY A 3 14.02 -25.35 -24.40
N ALA A 4 12.87 -26.03 -24.42
CA ALA A 4 11.64 -25.47 -25.00
C ALA A 4 11.04 -24.36 -24.13
N PHE A 5 11.07 -24.53 -22.79
CA PHE A 5 10.66 -23.50 -21.85
C PHE A 5 11.59 -22.29 -21.90
N SER A 6 12.91 -22.51 -21.90
CA SER A 6 13.89 -21.41 -21.99
C SER A 6 13.70 -20.59 -23.26
N ASN A 7 13.57 -21.24 -24.42
CA ASN A 7 13.34 -20.52 -25.69
C ASN A 7 12.01 -19.78 -25.69
N PHE A 8 10.97 -20.35 -25.07
CA PHE A 8 9.68 -19.70 -24.97
C PHE A 8 9.72 -18.49 -24.03
N PHE A 9 10.34 -18.61 -22.85
CA PHE A 9 10.55 -17.49 -21.94
C PHE A 9 11.29 -16.35 -22.64
N LEU A 10 12.47 -16.66 -23.21
CA LEU A 10 13.33 -15.69 -23.89
C LEU A 10 12.63 -14.99 -25.06
N SER A 11 11.85 -15.71 -25.86
CA SER A 11 11.09 -15.09 -26.97
C SER A 11 9.96 -14.17 -26.50
N ASN A 12 9.28 -14.45 -25.38
CA ASN A 12 8.26 -13.54 -24.83
C ASN A 12 8.88 -12.26 -24.26
N ILE A 13 10.11 -12.33 -23.77
CA ILE A 13 10.87 -11.15 -23.35
C ILE A 13 11.72 -10.57 -24.49
N GLU A 14 11.49 -10.99 -25.74
CA GLU A 14 12.16 -10.50 -26.96
C GLU A 14 13.70 -10.61 -26.91
N VAL A 15 14.21 -11.60 -26.19
CA VAL A 15 15.64 -11.93 -26.14
C VAL A 15 15.89 -13.14 -27.02
N THR A 16 16.92 -13.05 -27.87
CA THR A 16 17.40 -14.19 -28.66
C THR A 16 18.82 -14.51 -28.22
N LEU A 17 19.08 -15.79 -27.94
CA LEU A 17 20.41 -16.26 -27.55
C LEU A 17 21.06 -17.01 -28.71
N SER A 18 22.35 -16.77 -28.93
CA SER A 18 23.19 -17.42 -29.95
C SER A 18 23.73 -18.78 -29.52
N GLU A 19 23.79 -19.02 -28.21
CA GLU A 19 24.40 -20.21 -27.60
C GLU A 19 23.50 -20.81 -26.50
N THR A 20 23.91 -21.96 -25.96
CA THR A 20 23.20 -22.60 -24.86
C THR A 20 23.34 -21.75 -23.58
N PRO A 21 22.22 -21.36 -22.94
CA PRO A 21 22.27 -20.52 -21.76
C PRO A 21 22.78 -21.25 -20.52
N LYS A 22 23.52 -20.52 -19.69
CA LYS A 22 23.81 -20.87 -18.28
C LYS A 22 23.09 -19.89 -17.37
N VAL A 23 22.40 -20.41 -16.36
CA VAL A 23 21.66 -19.61 -15.38
C VAL A 23 22.44 -19.60 -14.08
N PHE A 24 22.62 -18.41 -13.51
CA PHE A 24 23.25 -18.17 -12.22
C PHE A 24 22.25 -17.43 -11.33
N LEU A 25 22.17 -17.82 -10.07
CA LEU A 25 21.34 -17.18 -9.05
C LEU A 25 22.25 -16.39 -8.12
N GLU A 26 21.84 -15.17 -7.76
CA GLU A 26 22.53 -14.27 -6.81
C GLU A 26 24.00 -13.96 -7.18
N TYR A 27 24.40 -14.19 -8.44
CA TYR A 27 25.76 -13.94 -8.89
C TYR A 27 26.06 -12.45 -8.87
N ARG A 28 27.06 -12.04 -8.08
CA ARG A 28 27.41 -10.61 -7.89
C ARG A 28 26.21 -9.77 -7.41
N ASN A 29 25.32 -10.37 -6.60
CA ASN A 29 24.06 -9.78 -6.12
C ASN A 29 23.03 -9.51 -7.22
N ILE A 30 23.16 -10.12 -8.41
CA ILE A 30 22.11 -10.13 -9.43
C ILE A 30 21.17 -11.30 -9.11
N ASP A 31 19.87 -11.05 -8.95
CA ASP A 31 18.90 -12.09 -8.57
C ASP A 31 18.95 -13.30 -9.53
N ILE A 32 18.83 -13.03 -10.83
CA ILE A 32 18.95 -14.06 -11.87
C ILE A 32 19.79 -13.50 -13.03
N LEU A 33 20.86 -14.22 -13.36
CA LEU A 33 21.71 -13.93 -14.50
C LEU A 33 21.68 -15.10 -15.49
N ILE A 34 21.42 -14.79 -16.76
CA ILE A 34 21.52 -15.75 -17.86
C ILE A 34 22.67 -15.33 -18.77
N ARG A 35 23.63 -16.24 -19.00
CA ARG A 35 24.77 -16.02 -19.90
C ARG A 35 24.74 -17.00 -21.08
N ALA A 36 24.95 -16.48 -22.28
CA ALA A 36 25.15 -17.28 -23.49
C ALA A 36 26.13 -16.55 -24.40
N GLY A 37 27.34 -17.09 -24.59
CA GLY A 37 28.42 -16.40 -25.29
C GLY A 37 28.71 -15.01 -24.70
N ASP A 38 28.62 -13.99 -25.54
CA ASP A 38 28.80 -12.57 -25.18
C ASP A 38 27.50 -11.86 -24.73
N ILE A 39 26.38 -12.58 -24.61
CA ILE A 39 25.09 -12.03 -24.18
C ILE A 39 24.90 -12.24 -22.67
N ALA A 40 24.46 -11.19 -21.97
CA ALA A 40 23.98 -11.25 -20.59
C ALA A 40 22.51 -10.82 -20.53
N VAL A 41 21.68 -11.61 -19.85
CA VAL A 41 20.33 -11.22 -19.44
C VAL A 41 20.33 -11.12 -17.92
N VAL A 42 20.21 -9.88 -17.43
CA VAL A 42 20.14 -9.56 -16.01
C VAL A 42 18.68 -9.39 -15.67
N VAL A 43 18.18 -10.19 -14.73
CA VAL A 43 16.81 -10.06 -14.22
C VAL A 43 16.88 -9.67 -12.76
N GLU A 44 16.34 -8.50 -12.43
CA GLU A 44 16.14 -8.02 -11.06
C GLU A 44 14.67 -8.24 -10.68
N ASN A 45 14.42 -8.94 -9.58
CA ASN A 45 13.10 -9.36 -9.13
C ASN A 45 12.60 -8.49 -7.97
N LYS A 46 11.62 -7.63 -8.22
CA LYS A 46 11.06 -6.68 -7.26
C LYS A 46 9.59 -6.97 -6.97
N ILE A 47 9.35 -7.82 -5.98
CA ILE A 47 7.99 -8.13 -5.52
C ILE A 47 7.49 -7.04 -4.56
N TYR A 48 8.23 -6.75 -3.48
CA TYR A 48 7.88 -5.73 -2.46
C TYR A 48 9.05 -4.87 -2.02
N ALA A 49 10.24 -5.07 -2.60
CA ALA A 49 11.44 -4.34 -2.22
C ALA A 49 11.47 -2.97 -2.92
N ASP A 50 11.92 -1.96 -2.17
CA ASP A 50 12.29 -0.67 -2.73
C ASP A 50 13.54 -0.77 -3.63
N ASP A 51 13.72 0.24 -4.45
CA ASP A 51 14.88 0.35 -5.32
C ASP A 51 16.14 0.73 -4.56
N GLN A 52 17.24 0.04 -4.87
CA GLN A 52 18.56 0.41 -4.36
C GLN A 52 19.23 1.44 -5.30
N PRO A 53 20.00 2.39 -4.75
CA PRO A 53 20.72 3.37 -5.57
C PRO A 53 21.68 2.69 -6.57
N GLU A 54 21.62 3.14 -7.82
CA GLU A 54 22.50 2.74 -8.94
C GLU A 54 22.55 1.21 -9.18
N GLN A 55 21.55 0.48 -8.73
CA GLN A 55 21.58 -0.98 -8.72
C GLN A 55 21.69 -1.56 -10.14
N LEU A 56 20.86 -1.09 -11.06
CA LEU A 56 20.85 -1.56 -12.44
C LEU A 56 22.06 -1.05 -13.23
N LEU A 57 22.55 0.16 -12.92
CA LEU A 57 23.80 0.69 -13.48
C LEU A 57 24.98 -0.22 -13.13
N ARG A 58 25.13 -0.58 -11.85
CA ARG A 58 26.18 -1.47 -11.37
C ARG A 58 26.13 -2.84 -12.05
N TYR A 59 24.94 -3.41 -12.24
CA TYR A 59 24.82 -4.70 -12.94
C TYR A 59 25.25 -4.61 -14.40
N HIS A 60 24.90 -3.52 -15.08
CA HIS A 60 25.36 -3.28 -16.44
C HIS A 60 26.89 -3.15 -16.52
N GLU A 61 27.52 -2.42 -15.60
CA GLU A 61 28.97 -2.27 -15.51
C GLU A 61 29.67 -3.61 -15.25
N ILE A 62 29.19 -4.40 -14.28
CA ILE A 62 29.75 -5.72 -13.96
C ILE A 62 29.72 -6.63 -15.21
N MET A 63 28.61 -6.64 -15.94
CA MET A 63 28.50 -7.46 -17.15
C MET A 63 29.41 -6.97 -18.29
N THR A 64 29.58 -5.65 -18.41
CA THR A 64 30.50 -5.05 -19.38
C THR A 64 31.94 -5.44 -19.07
N ASP A 65 32.36 -5.34 -17.80
CA ASP A 65 33.70 -5.70 -17.34
C ASP A 65 33.99 -7.20 -17.49
N GLU A 66 32.97 -8.04 -17.34
CA GLU A 66 33.05 -9.49 -17.59
C GLU A 66 32.94 -9.86 -19.08
N GLY A 67 32.99 -8.88 -19.97
CA GLY A 67 33.11 -9.07 -21.42
C GLY A 67 31.79 -9.36 -22.13
N ALA A 68 30.63 -9.07 -21.53
CA ALA A 68 29.36 -9.08 -22.24
C ALA A 68 29.33 -7.93 -23.26
N LYS A 69 28.94 -8.24 -24.51
CA LYS A 69 28.76 -7.24 -25.57
C LYS A 69 27.30 -6.81 -25.73
N THR A 70 26.37 -7.66 -25.32
CA THR A 70 24.94 -7.38 -25.36
C THR A 70 24.36 -7.67 -23.98
N ILE A 71 23.78 -6.65 -23.37
CA ILE A 71 23.23 -6.72 -22.02
C ILE A 71 21.74 -6.38 -22.10
N HIS A 72 20.90 -7.32 -21.68
CA HIS A 72 19.46 -7.12 -21.52
C HIS A 72 19.17 -6.95 -20.03
N LEU A 73 18.74 -5.75 -19.65
CA LEU A 73 18.27 -5.48 -18.29
C LEU A 73 16.77 -5.72 -18.23
N ILE A 74 16.35 -6.63 -17.36
CA ILE A 74 14.96 -6.99 -17.13
C ILE A 74 14.62 -6.64 -15.69
N TYR A 75 13.59 -5.82 -15.53
CA TYR A 75 13.07 -5.43 -14.24
C TYR A 75 11.70 -6.06 -14.05
N LEU A 76 11.66 -7.10 -13.22
CA LEU A 76 10.51 -7.96 -13.02
C LEU A 76 9.76 -7.55 -11.76
N THR A 77 8.56 -6.99 -11.92
CA THR A 77 7.71 -6.53 -10.82
C THR A 77 6.33 -7.21 -10.88
N LEU A 78 5.52 -7.04 -9.84
CA LEU A 78 4.17 -7.59 -9.83
C LEU A 78 3.32 -7.05 -11.00
N ASP A 79 3.43 -5.76 -11.30
CA ASP A 79 2.57 -5.02 -12.21
C ASP A 79 3.27 -4.50 -13.49
N GLY A 80 4.58 -4.69 -13.61
CA GLY A 80 5.36 -4.21 -14.76
C GLY A 80 5.75 -2.73 -14.65
N ARG A 81 5.75 -2.14 -13.44
CA ARG A 81 6.21 -0.77 -13.23
C ARG A 81 7.68 -0.59 -13.61
N GLN A 82 8.04 0.64 -13.98
CA GLN A 82 9.42 1.04 -14.23
C GLN A 82 10.25 1.08 -12.93
N PRO A 83 11.58 0.86 -13.02
CA PRO A 83 12.50 1.18 -11.94
C PRO A 83 12.56 2.70 -11.73
N SER A 84 12.93 3.13 -10.54
CA SER A 84 13.21 4.53 -10.24
C SER A 84 14.46 5.04 -10.98
N GLU A 85 14.49 6.35 -11.25
CA GLU A 85 15.66 7.04 -11.80
C GLU A 85 16.91 6.84 -10.91
N GLN A 86 16.72 6.71 -9.60
CA GLN A 86 17.82 6.48 -8.67
C GLN A 86 18.52 5.13 -8.88
N SER A 87 17.79 4.10 -9.32
CA SER A 87 18.33 2.76 -9.57
C SER A 87 18.88 2.60 -10.98
N ALA A 88 18.16 3.10 -11.98
CA ALA A 88 18.47 2.90 -13.40
C ALA A 88 19.27 4.03 -14.04
N GLY A 89 19.20 5.25 -13.50
CA GLY A 89 19.84 6.44 -14.06
C GLY A 89 19.61 6.58 -15.56
N HIS A 90 20.69 6.72 -16.31
CA HIS A 90 20.66 6.88 -17.77
C HIS A 90 20.26 5.61 -18.55
N LEU A 91 20.14 4.45 -17.88
CA LEU A 91 19.71 3.20 -18.52
C LEU A 91 18.19 2.99 -18.43
N ILE A 92 17.43 3.89 -17.81
CA ILE A 92 15.99 3.69 -17.53
C ILE A 92 15.17 3.30 -18.79
N ASP A 93 15.45 3.94 -19.93
CA ASP A 93 14.76 3.67 -21.20
C ASP A 93 15.19 2.35 -21.87
N GLN A 94 16.31 1.78 -21.43
CA GLN A 94 16.87 0.52 -21.93
C GLN A 94 16.43 -0.68 -21.08
N VAL A 95 15.82 -0.43 -19.92
CA VAL A 95 15.34 -1.48 -19.01
C VAL A 95 14.00 -2.01 -19.50
N LYS A 96 13.94 -3.31 -19.76
CA LYS A 96 12.69 -3.99 -20.10
C LYS A 96 11.90 -4.30 -18.83
N CYS A 97 10.73 -3.70 -18.72
CA CYS A 97 9.81 -3.95 -17.62
C CYS A 97 8.98 -5.19 -17.92
N VAL A 98 8.95 -6.14 -16.98
CA VAL A 98 8.20 -7.39 -17.10
C VAL A 98 7.30 -7.53 -15.88
N SER A 99 6.07 -7.97 -16.10
CA SER A 99 5.04 -8.12 -15.07
C SER A 99 4.81 -9.58 -14.72
N TYR A 100 4.75 -9.90 -13.42
CA TYR A 100 4.19 -11.19 -12.98
C TYR A 100 2.73 -11.32 -13.39
N ARG A 101 1.94 -10.26 -13.18
CA ARG A 101 0.51 -10.22 -13.45
C ARG A 101 0.22 -10.50 -14.92
N GLN A 102 0.99 -9.97 -15.86
CA GLN A 102 0.70 -10.11 -17.29
C GLN A 102 1.62 -11.12 -17.98
N ASP A 103 2.92 -10.83 -18.01
CA ASP A 103 3.89 -11.54 -18.84
C ASP A 103 4.22 -12.93 -18.29
N ILE A 104 4.64 -13.02 -17.02
CA ILE A 104 4.99 -14.32 -16.42
C ILE A 104 3.76 -15.21 -16.30
N HIS A 105 2.61 -14.66 -15.92
CA HIS A 105 1.34 -15.39 -15.91
C HIS A 105 1.01 -16.00 -17.28
N HIS A 106 1.17 -15.23 -18.37
CA HIS A 106 0.99 -15.73 -19.73
C HIS A 106 1.98 -16.85 -20.06
N ILE A 107 3.24 -16.66 -19.70
CA ILE A 107 4.30 -17.64 -19.96
C ILE A 107 4.02 -18.97 -19.25
N ILE A 108 3.64 -18.91 -17.97
CA ILE A 108 3.34 -20.08 -17.16
C ILE A 108 2.10 -20.82 -17.68
N ASN A 109 1.03 -20.10 -18.04
CA ASN A 109 -0.16 -20.71 -18.62
C ASN A 109 0.13 -21.53 -19.89
N LYS A 110 0.98 -20.99 -20.77
CA LYS A 110 1.38 -21.72 -21.96
C LYS A 110 2.31 -22.90 -21.60
N ALA A 111 3.18 -22.73 -20.61
CA ALA A 111 4.05 -23.80 -20.13
C ALA A 111 3.24 -24.98 -19.56
N ILE A 112 2.15 -24.72 -18.82
CA ILE A 112 1.21 -25.74 -18.33
C ILE A 112 0.64 -26.55 -19.50
N SER A 113 0.22 -25.86 -20.56
CA SER A 113 -0.31 -26.49 -21.78
C SER A 113 0.74 -27.38 -22.47
N LEU A 114 2.01 -26.94 -22.52
CA LEU A 114 3.12 -27.71 -23.10
C LEU A 114 3.53 -28.91 -22.23
N ALA A 115 3.41 -28.77 -20.91
CA ALA A 115 3.71 -29.80 -19.93
C ALA A 115 2.54 -30.80 -19.73
N ALA A 116 1.48 -30.75 -20.55
CA ALA A 116 0.28 -31.56 -20.37
C ALA A 116 0.52 -33.06 -20.15
N ARG A 117 1.58 -33.63 -20.73
CA ARG A 117 1.95 -35.06 -20.61
C ARG A 117 2.96 -35.37 -19.50
N ASP A 118 3.50 -34.36 -18.82
CA ASP A 118 4.44 -34.49 -17.70
C ASP A 118 3.74 -34.03 -16.43
N ALA A 119 3.07 -34.97 -15.74
CA ALA A 119 2.24 -34.64 -14.59
C ALA A 119 3.02 -33.92 -13.47
N PRO A 120 4.20 -34.39 -13.02
CA PRO A 120 4.98 -33.68 -12.00
C PRO A 120 5.30 -32.23 -12.38
N LEU A 121 5.73 -31.98 -13.62
CA LEU A 121 6.03 -30.62 -14.07
C LEU A 121 4.78 -29.75 -14.18
N ARG A 122 3.69 -30.31 -14.73
CA ARG A 122 2.42 -29.60 -14.88
C ARG A 122 1.85 -29.16 -13.52
N GLU A 123 1.85 -30.04 -12.52
CA GLU A 123 1.36 -29.69 -11.18
C GLU A 123 2.23 -28.60 -10.52
N ALA A 124 3.55 -28.66 -10.68
CA ALA A 124 4.44 -27.61 -10.18
C ALA A 124 4.17 -26.25 -10.85
N LEU A 125 3.90 -26.24 -12.16
CA LEU A 125 3.54 -25.01 -12.88
C LEU A 125 2.18 -24.46 -12.46
N ILE A 126 1.18 -25.31 -12.20
CA ILE A 126 -0.14 -24.89 -11.69
C ILE A 126 -0.02 -24.28 -10.29
N GLN A 127 0.79 -24.86 -9.41
CA GLN A 127 1.06 -24.28 -8.09
C GLN A 127 1.72 -22.91 -8.21
N TYR A 128 2.65 -22.76 -9.16
CA TYR A 128 3.31 -21.49 -9.41
C TYR A 128 2.35 -20.44 -10.00
N GLU A 129 1.45 -20.83 -10.91
CA GLU A 129 0.36 -19.97 -11.41
C GLU A 129 -0.52 -19.47 -10.25
N THR A 130 -0.89 -20.37 -9.34
CA THR A 130 -1.69 -20.03 -8.15
C THR A 130 -0.98 -18.99 -7.29
N LEU A 131 0.33 -19.14 -7.09
CA LEU A 131 1.14 -18.17 -6.34
C LEU A 131 1.19 -16.81 -7.06
N ILE A 132 1.39 -16.77 -8.37
CA ILE A 132 1.35 -15.52 -9.14
C ILE A 132 -0.01 -14.85 -8.97
N ASN A 133 -1.09 -15.62 -9.04
CA ASN A 133 -2.43 -15.06 -8.91
C ASN A 133 -2.70 -14.51 -7.50
N LEU A 134 -2.20 -15.17 -6.45
CA LEU A 134 -2.26 -14.67 -5.08
C LEU A 134 -1.47 -13.37 -4.92
N LEU A 135 -0.24 -13.33 -5.43
CA LEU A 135 0.64 -12.15 -5.32
C LEU A 135 0.16 -10.95 -6.16
N THR A 136 -0.68 -11.19 -7.17
CA THR A 136 -1.15 -10.16 -8.11
C THR A 136 -2.62 -9.82 -7.96
N ASP A 137 -3.28 -10.34 -6.91
CA ASP A 137 -4.70 -10.20 -6.58
C ASP A 137 -5.66 -10.69 -7.68
N ARG A 138 -5.24 -11.72 -8.45
CA ARG A 138 -6.00 -12.27 -9.59
C ARG A 138 -6.91 -13.46 -9.25
N THR A 139 -6.56 -14.32 -8.28
CA THR A 139 -7.33 -15.56 -8.03
C THR A 139 -8.53 -15.37 -7.13
N ASP A 140 -8.43 -14.59 -6.06
CA ASP A 140 -9.54 -14.46 -5.11
C ASP A 140 -10.67 -13.59 -5.64
N ASN A 141 -10.43 -12.84 -6.72
CA ASN A 141 -11.42 -11.96 -7.31
C ASN A 141 -12.22 -12.60 -8.46
N MET A 142 -11.69 -13.46 -9.32
CA MET A 142 -12.44 -13.85 -10.53
C MET A 142 -13.62 -14.81 -10.27
N GLU A 143 -13.41 -15.89 -9.50
CA GLU A 143 -14.50 -16.81 -9.11
C GLU A 143 -15.47 -16.14 -8.15
N HIS A 144 -14.95 -15.42 -7.14
CA HIS A 144 -15.78 -14.64 -6.21
C HIS A 144 -16.58 -13.55 -6.93
N ILE A 145 -15.99 -12.80 -7.88
CA ILE A 145 -16.73 -11.83 -8.70
C ILE A 145 -17.75 -12.53 -9.58
N ALA A 146 -17.49 -13.73 -10.10
CA ALA A 146 -18.47 -14.50 -10.85
C ALA A 146 -19.67 -14.91 -9.97
N GLU A 147 -19.41 -15.35 -8.73
CA GLU A 147 -20.45 -15.64 -7.73
C GLU A 147 -21.25 -14.40 -7.35
N VAL A 148 -20.57 -13.27 -7.08
CA VAL A 148 -21.21 -11.98 -6.77
C VAL A 148 -22.03 -11.50 -7.96
N LYS A 149 -21.53 -11.61 -9.19
CA LYS A 149 -22.30 -11.30 -10.41
C LYS A 149 -23.53 -12.19 -10.51
N SER A 150 -23.40 -13.49 -10.27
CA SER A 150 -24.53 -14.41 -10.28
C SER A 150 -25.56 -14.07 -9.21
N LEU A 151 -25.12 -13.65 -8.01
CA LEU A 151 -25.98 -13.22 -6.93
C LEU A 151 -26.71 -11.91 -7.26
N LEU A 152 -26.01 -10.94 -7.85
CA LEU A 152 -26.59 -9.67 -8.29
C LEU A 152 -27.62 -9.87 -9.41
N LEU A 153 -27.36 -10.79 -10.34
CA LEU A 153 -28.28 -11.14 -11.43
C LEU A 153 -29.43 -12.05 -11.01
N LYS A 154 -29.44 -12.54 -9.75
CA LYS A 154 -30.52 -13.36 -9.22
C LYS A 154 -31.64 -12.45 -8.69
N ASP A 155 -32.87 -12.74 -9.12
CA ASP A 155 -34.08 -12.00 -8.74
C ASP A 155 -33.89 -10.48 -9.00
N ASP A 156 -34.38 -9.63 -8.09
CA ASP A 156 -34.27 -8.17 -8.18
C ASP A 156 -33.08 -7.61 -7.35
N ASN A 157 -32.06 -8.43 -7.05
CA ASN A 157 -30.92 -8.02 -6.23
C ASN A 157 -30.15 -6.85 -6.85
N LEU A 158 -30.00 -6.84 -8.18
CA LEU A 158 -29.35 -5.74 -8.89
C LEU A 158 -30.09 -4.40 -8.70
N LEU A 159 -31.43 -4.42 -8.61
CA LEU A 159 -32.23 -3.22 -8.36
C LEU A 159 -32.07 -2.71 -6.93
N SER A 160 -31.73 -3.59 -5.99
CA SER A 160 -31.46 -3.25 -4.59
C SER A 160 -30.03 -2.77 -4.34
N PHE A 161 -29.13 -2.99 -5.29
CA PHE A 161 -27.71 -2.66 -5.15
C PHE A 161 -27.44 -1.17 -4.85
N PRO A 162 -28.09 -0.19 -5.52
CA PRO A 162 -27.91 1.23 -5.16
C PRO A 162 -28.31 1.53 -3.72
N SER A 163 -29.34 0.87 -3.19
CA SER A 163 -29.75 1.01 -1.79
C SER A 163 -28.73 0.38 -0.84
N LEU A 164 -28.09 -0.73 -1.23
CA LEU A 164 -26.99 -1.32 -0.46
C LEU A 164 -25.75 -0.43 -0.45
N GLU A 165 -25.37 0.17 -1.57
CA GLU A 165 -24.27 1.14 -1.62
C GLU A 165 -24.54 2.36 -0.74
N GLN A 166 -25.77 2.89 -0.81
CA GLN A 166 -26.21 4.00 0.05
C GLN A 166 -26.17 3.60 1.53
N ALA A 167 -26.71 2.43 1.89
CA ALA A 167 -26.70 1.93 3.26
C ALA A 167 -25.28 1.72 3.79
N TYR A 168 -24.38 1.15 2.97
CA TYR A 168 -22.96 0.98 3.32
C TYR A 168 -22.30 2.33 3.60
N ARG A 169 -22.57 3.33 2.75
CA ARG A 169 -22.09 4.70 2.95
C ARG A 169 -22.64 5.32 4.25
N GLU A 170 -23.92 5.17 4.53
CA GLU A 170 -24.56 5.68 5.75
C GLU A 170 -24.00 5.02 7.01
N ILE A 171 -23.83 3.69 7.01
CA ILE A 171 -23.20 2.96 8.13
C ILE A 171 -21.79 3.49 8.41
N ASN A 172 -20.99 3.77 7.37
CA ASN A 172 -19.66 4.35 7.54
C ASN A 172 -19.71 5.75 8.19
N ILE A 173 -20.65 6.60 7.76
CA ILE A 173 -20.85 7.94 8.33
C ILE A 173 -21.28 7.84 9.79
N ASP A 174 -22.27 7.00 10.10
CA ASP A 174 -22.81 6.83 11.44
C ASP A 174 -21.75 6.28 12.41
N ASN A 175 -20.97 5.29 11.97
CA ASN A 175 -19.88 4.73 12.78
C ASN A 175 -18.79 5.77 13.07
N GLN A 176 -18.41 6.59 12.09
CA GLN A 176 -17.43 7.65 12.31
C GLN A 176 -17.98 8.76 13.21
N LEU A 177 -19.26 9.12 13.08
CA LEU A 177 -19.90 10.07 13.99
C LEU A 177 -19.90 9.55 15.43
N ALA A 178 -20.35 8.32 15.65
CA ALA A 178 -20.38 7.71 16.98
C ALA A 178 -18.97 7.62 17.60
N MET A 179 -17.96 7.30 16.79
CA MET A 179 -16.56 7.32 17.21
C MET A 179 -16.12 8.72 17.65
N TRP A 180 -16.41 9.76 16.88
CA TRP A 180 -16.04 11.13 17.21
C TRP A 180 -16.82 11.70 18.40
N GLU A 181 -18.09 11.35 18.56
CA GLU A 181 -18.86 11.69 19.77
C GLU A 181 -18.22 11.09 21.03
N LEU A 182 -17.87 9.79 20.99
CA LEU A 182 -17.19 9.12 22.10
C LEU A 182 -15.84 9.77 22.43
N ILE A 183 -15.04 10.07 21.41
CA ILE A 183 -13.74 10.75 21.56
C ILE A 183 -13.96 12.14 22.18
N GLY A 184 -14.90 12.92 21.65
CA GLY A 184 -15.23 14.25 22.13
C GLY A 184 -15.67 14.26 23.59
N ASP A 185 -16.57 13.36 23.98
CA ASP A 185 -17.07 13.25 25.36
C ASP A 185 -15.95 12.87 26.34
N ARG A 186 -15.08 11.94 25.95
CA ARG A 186 -13.89 11.56 26.74
C ARG A 186 -12.92 12.70 26.89
N MET A 187 -12.58 13.37 25.80
CA MET A 187 -11.68 14.52 25.83
C MET A 187 -12.24 15.65 26.72
N LYS A 188 -13.56 15.89 26.65
CA LYS A 188 -14.25 16.86 27.52
C LYS A 188 -14.15 16.48 28.99
N GLY A 189 -14.42 15.23 29.31
CA GLY A 189 -14.41 14.72 30.69
C GLY A 189 -13.02 14.71 31.32
N GLU A 190 -11.99 14.42 30.54
CA GLU A 190 -10.61 14.26 31.04
C GLU A 190 -9.78 15.55 30.97
N PHE A 191 -9.95 16.37 29.92
CA PHE A 191 -9.02 17.48 29.64
C PHE A 191 -9.69 18.86 29.61
N GLY A 192 -11.02 18.94 29.64
CA GLY A 192 -11.76 20.21 29.61
C GLY A 192 -12.38 20.54 28.26
N SER A 193 -12.78 21.80 28.07
CA SER A 193 -13.62 22.19 26.92
C SER A 193 -12.89 22.00 25.58
N LEU A 194 -13.61 21.45 24.60
CA LEU A 194 -13.11 21.34 23.24
C LEU A 194 -12.94 22.71 22.58
N THR A 195 -12.02 22.79 21.62
CA THR A 195 -11.84 23.97 20.78
C THR A 195 -12.94 24.10 19.71
N GLU A 196 -13.20 25.32 19.24
CA GLU A 196 -14.25 25.61 18.24
C GLU A 196 -14.09 24.87 16.89
N ASP A 197 -12.86 24.49 16.53
CA ASP A 197 -12.57 23.72 15.30
C ASP A 197 -12.83 22.22 15.45
N SER A 198 -13.10 21.75 16.68
CA SER A 198 -13.43 20.36 17.00
C SER A 198 -14.78 19.94 16.40
N LEU A 199 -14.85 18.73 15.84
CA LEU A 199 -16.06 18.21 15.20
C LEU A 199 -17.29 18.29 16.12
N SER A 200 -17.17 17.88 17.38
CA SER A 200 -18.32 17.86 18.31
C SER A 200 -18.82 19.26 18.73
N GLU A 201 -18.07 20.33 18.44
CA GLU A 201 -18.51 21.71 18.65
C GLU A 201 -19.19 22.31 17.41
N GLN A 202 -19.15 21.61 16.27
CA GLN A 202 -19.74 22.09 15.04
C GLN A 202 -21.22 21.74 14.94
N ARG A 203 -22.01 22.64 14.33
CA ARG A 203 -23.46 22.44 14.16
C ARG A 203 -23.84 21.33 13.17
N ARG A 204 -22.97 21.04 12.19
CA ARG A 204 -23.26 20.16 11.04
C ARG A 204 -22.27 19.00 10.98
N GLN A 205 -22.17 18.26 12.09
CA GLN A 205 -21.20 17.17 12.26
C GLN A 205 -21.39 16.10 11.19
N GLY A 206 -22.64 15.66 10.99
CA GLY A 206 -22.99 14.68 9.96
C GLY A 206 -22.61 15.11 8.55
N GLU A 207 -22.87 16.38 8.17
CA GLU A 207 -22.46 16.89 6.85
C GLU A 207 -20.93 16.93 6.70
N ARG A 208 -20.19 17.23 7.79
CA ARG A 208 -18.72 17.27 7.76
C ARG A 208 -18.13 15.86 7.63
N VAL A 209 -18.63 14.88 8.38
CA VAL A 209 -18.22 13.48 8.24
C VAL A 209 -18.60 12.95 6.85
N ALA A 210 -19.83 13.20 6.40
CA ALA A 210 -20.27 12.80 5.06
C ALA A 210 -19.38 13.41 3.97
N SER A 211 -19.03 14.69 4.07
CA SER A 211 -18.13 15.35 3.12
C SER A 211 -16.73 14.74 3.10
N TYR A 212 -16.24 14.27 4.24
CA TYR A 212 -14.96 13.57 4.35
C TYR A 212 -15.04 12.17 3.71
N VAL A 213 -16.08 11.39 4.02
CA VAL A 213 -16.34 10.06 3.45
C VAL A 213 -16.50 10.15 1.93
N ASP A 214 -17.24 11.14 1.45
CA ASP A 214 -17.47 11.42 0.03
C ASP A 214 -16.26 12.05 -0.68
N ARG A 215 -15.16 12.32 0.06
CA ARG A 215 -13.95 12.96 -0.45
C ARG A 215 -14.22 14.28 -1.17
N LYS A 216 -15.17 15.07 -0.67
CA LYS A 216 -15.46 16.40 -1.21
C LYS A 216 -14.26 17.33 -1.03
N ASN A 217 -14.14 18.29 -1.93
CA ASN A 217 -13.12 19.34 -1.85
C ASN A 217 -13.16 20.02 -0.48
N ASN A 218 -11.99 20.38 0.05
CA ASN A 218 -11.80 20.98 1.38
C ASN A 218 -12.21 20.11 2.58
N SER A 219 -12.55 18.84 2.39
CA SER A 219 -12.82 17.90 3.49
C SER A 219 -11.66 16.93 3.73
N ARG A 220 -10.46 17.51 3.91
CA ARG A 220 -9.20 16.76 4.03
C ARG A 220 -9.05 16.05 5.38
N TYR A 221 -9.53 16.67 6.45
CA TYR A 221 -9.39 16.08 7.77
C TYR A 221 -10.56 16.43 8.69
N ILE A 222 -10.73 15.61 9.73
CA ILE A 222 -11.62 15.84 10.85
C ILE A 222 -10.77 15.89 12.12
N ARG A 223 -11.12 16.78 13.06
CA ARG A 223 -10.29 17.02 14.25
C ARG A 223 -11.16 17.13 15.49
N GLN A 224 -10.61 16.72 16.62
CA GLN A 224 -11.04 17.04 17.98
C GLN A 224 -9.83 17.57 18.74
N ALA A 225 -9.98 18.66 19.49
CA ALA A 225 -8.86 19.24 20.22
C ALA A 225 -9.31 19.91 21.51
N VAL A 226 -8.43 19.93 22.51
CA VAL A 226 -8.62 20.58 23.80
C VAL A 226 -7.39 21.42 24.10
N ARG A 227 -7.61 22.65 24.56
CA ARG A 227 -6.55 23.52 25.08
C ARG A 227 -6.43 23.30 26.57
N LEU A 228 -5.21 23.09 27.06
CA LEU A 228 -4.98 22.82 28.47
C LEU A 228 -5.09 24.12 29.29
N ASP A 229 -5.94 24.13 30.31
CA ASP A 229 -6.18 25.32 31.14
C ASP A 229 -4.91 25.75 31.90
N ASP A 230 -4.18 24.79 32.46
CA ASP A 230 -2.94 25.04 33.21
C ASP A 230 -1.73 25.33 32.30
N ALA A 231 -1.84 25.09 31.00
CA ALA A 231 -0.76 25.25 30.03
C ALA A 231 -1.31 25.64 28.64
N PRO A 232 -1.84 26.87 28.47
CA PRO A 232 -2.63 27.29 27.30
C PRO A 232 -1.83 27.47 26.01
N GLU A 233 -0.51 27.30 26.04
CA GLU A 233 0.37 27.12 24.89
C GLU A 233 0.28 25.72 24.26
N TYR A 234 -0.29 24.74 24.98
CA TYR A 234 -0.44 23.36 24.55
C TYR A 234 -1.88 23.03 24.16
N THR A 235 -2.03 22.32 23.06
CA THR A 235 -3.30 21.79 22.58
C THR A 235 -3.15 20.28 22.37
N LEU A 236 -3.95 19.49 23.08
CA LEU A 236 -4.10 18.07 22.78
C LEU A 236 -5.03 17.94 21.59
N PHE A 237 -4.67 17.11 20.61
CA PHE A 237 -5.50 16.91 19.44
C PHE A 237 -5.57 15.44 19.03
N ILE A 238 -6.71 15.11 18.43
CA ILE A 238 -6.93 13.89 17.66
C ILE A 238 -7.37 14.35 16.27
N GLU A 239 -6.70 13.88 15.24
CA GLU A 239 -6.99 14.25 13.85
C GLU A 239 -7.12 13.01 12.98
N GLN A 240 -8.05 13.02 12.04
CA GLN A 240 -8.25 12.00 11.01
C GLN A 240 -8.00 12.62 9.64
N ASP A 241 -6.91 12.23 8.98
CA ASP A 241 -6.66 12.51 7.55
C ASP A 241 -6.74 11.22 6.74
N HIS A 242 -5.65 10.49 6.53
CA HIS A 242 -5.73 9.12 6.01
C HIS A 242 -5.93 8.12 7.15
N HIS A 243 -5.23 8.35 8.26
CA HIS A 243 -5.34 7.58 9.49
C HIS A 243 -5.76 8.50 10.63
N LEU A 244 -5.98 7.92 11.82
CA LEU A 244 -6.13 8.70 13.05
C LEU A 244 -4.75 8.98 13.68
N TYR A 245 -4.57 10.19 14.20
CA TYR A 245 -3.34 10.65 14.84
C TYR A 245 -3.69 11.25 16.20
N PHE A 246 -2.91 10.92 17.23
CA PHE A 246 -3.01 11.52 18.57
C PHE A 246 -1.77 12.35 18.81
N GLY A 247 -1.93 13.60 19.26
CA GLY A 247 -0.79 14.47 19.39
C GLY A 247 -0.97 15.66 20.30
N ILE A 248 0.14 16.37 20.47
CA ILE A 248 0.25 17.61 21.21
C ILE A 248 0.84 18.66 20.29
N GLU A 249 0.14 19.77 20.20
CA GLU A 249 0.56 20.99 19.51
C GLU A 249 1.04 22.01 20.53
N PHE A 250 2.20 22.62 20.27
CA PHE A 250 2.73 23.76 21.01
C PHE A 250 2.77 24.98 20.10
N ASP A 251 2.08 26.04 20.52
CA ASP A 251 2.13 27.35 19.86
C ASP A 251 2.79 28.37 20.78
N GLN A 252 3.90 28.95 20.32
CA GLN A 252 4.68 29.90 21.12
C GLN A 252 3.93 31.22 21.29
N LYS A 253 3.43 31.45 22.50
CA LYS A 253 2.96 32.76 22.95
C LYS A 253 4.12 33.62 23.44
N LYS A 254 3.93 34.94 23.47
CA LYS A 254 4.98 35.88 23.87
C LYS A 254 5.43 35.58 25.31
N GLY A 255 6.69 35.17 25.47
CA GLY A 255 7.29 34.83 26.77
C GLY A 255 7.19 33.36 27.19
N THR A 256 6.68 32.47 26.33
CA THR A 256 6.66 31.02 26.60
C THR A 256 7.82 30.31 25.92
N GLU A 257 8.38 29.32 26.61
CA GLU A 257 9.38 28.39 26.07
C GLU A 257 8.77 26.99 26.01
N ASN A 258 9.13 26.23 24.98
CA ASN A 258 8.66 24.86 24.87
C ASN A 258 9.30 23.99 25.96
N ARG A 259 8.48 23.43 26.84
CA ARG A 259 8.85 22.56 27.96
C ARG A 259 8.37 21.11 27.78
N LEU A 260 8.06 20.68 26.55
CA LEU A 260 7.67 19.29 26.30
C LEU A 260 8.72 18.37 26.93
N PRO A 261 8.31 17.49 27.88
CA PRO A 261 9.25 16.62 28.56
C PRO A 261 9.93 15.70 27.54
N HIS A 262 11.10 15.19 27.89
CA HIS A 262 11.69 14.10 27.11
C HIS A 262 10.79 12.88 27.27
N ILE A 263 9.97 12.59 26.27
CA ILE A 263 9.08 11.43 26.26
C ILE A 263 9.90 10.22 25.84
N ASP A 264 9.98 9.21 26.70
CA ASP A 264 10.76 7.98 26.46
C ASP A 264 9.95 6.92 25.68
N ALA A 265 9.03 7.39 24.83
CA ALA A 265 8.21 6.59 23.94
C ALA A 265 8.48 7.04 22.49
N PRO A 266 8.38 6.14 21.50
CA PRO A 266 8.50 6.55 20.11
C PRO A 266 7.39 7.55 19.76
N TYR A 267 7.76 8.73 19.27
CA TYR A 267 6.82 9.72 18.75
C TYR A 267 7.38 10.34 17.48
N ARG A 268 6.50 10.87 16.65
CA ARG A 268 6.84 11.65 15.46
C ARG A 268 6.80 13.13 15.81
N LYS A 269 7.67 13.90 15.17
CA LYS A 269 7.87 15.31 15.47
C LYS A 269 7.93 16.11 14.18
N GLU A 270 7.13 17.16 14.10
CA GLU A 270 7.02 18.03 12.93
C GLU A 270 6.96 19.50 13.38
N GLY A 271 7.31 20.41 12.47
CA GLY A 271 7.28 21.85 12.72
C GLY A 271 8.58 22.42 13.28
N SER A 272 8.50 23.67 13.75
CA SER A 272 9.63 24.47 14.22
C SER A 272 9.67 24.52 15.76
N LYS A 273 10.67 25.21 16.34
CA LYS A 273 10.69 25.47 17.79
C LYS A 273 9.52 26.36 18.27
N ARG A 274 8.88 27.12 17.36
CA ARG A 274 7.80 28.06 17.68
C ARG A 274 6.39 27.50 17.46
N ASP A 275 6.30 26.48 16.61
CA ASP A 275 5.06 25.80 16.26
C ASP A 275 5.44 24.33 16.08
N LEU A 276 5.30 23.56 17.16
CA LEU A 276 5.77 22.18 17.23
C LEU A 276 4.60 21.23 17.39
N ARG A 277 4.59 20.18 16.57
CA ARG A 277 3.68 19.05 16.71
C ARG A 277 4.45 17.81 17.08
N ILE A 278 3.99 17.10 18.10
CA ILE A 278 4.38 15.73 18.37
C ILE A 278 3.15 14.83 18.29
N TRP A 279 3.27 13.67 17.66
CA TRP A 279 2.12 12.81 17.43
C TRP A 279 2.54 11.35 17.21
N ASP A 280 1.58 10.43 17.37
CA ASP A 280 1.73 9.02 17.01
C ASP A 280 0.39 8.41 16.56
N TYR A 281 0.45 7.20 16.01
CA TYR A 281 -0.71 6.43 15.58
C TYR A 281 -1.32 5.62 16.73
N PRO A 282 -2.65 5.36 16.70
CA PRO A 282 -3.22 4.31 17.54
C PRO A 282 -2.67 2.94 17.15
N LYS A 283 -2.75 1.98 18.07
CA LYS A 283 -2.32 0.60 17.84
C LYS A 283 -3.01 -0.06 16.64
N LYS A 284 -4.29 0.24 16.40
CA LYS A 284 -5.03 -0.20 15.21
C LYS A 284 -5.06 0.96 14.22
N MET A 285 -4.30 0.82 13.14
CA MET A 285 -4.25 1.81 12.06
C MET A 285 -5.36 1.50 11.04
N ILE A 286 -6.42 2.30 11.05
CA ILE A 286 -7.47 2.27 10.01
C ILE A 286 -7.14 3.35 8.98
N ASN A 287 -7.18 3.00 7.70
CA ASN A 287 -7.11 3.98 6.62
C ASN A 287 -8.54 4.44 6.28
N PHE A 288 -8.95 5.58 6.82
CA PHE A 288 -10.28 6.15 6.65
C PHE A 288 -10.54 6.68 5.23
N ARG A 289 -9.48 6.90 4.43
CA ARG A 289 -9.61 7.23 3.01
C ARG A 289 -9.92 6.02 2.17
N SER A 290 -9.34 4.86 2.48
CA SER A 290 -9.60 3.59 1.81
C SER A 290 -10.17 2.55 2.78
N ILE A 291 -11.23 2.93 3.48
CA ILE A 291 -11.81 2.11 4.55
C ILE A 291 -12.41 0.82 4.00
N THR A 292 -12.14 -0.29 4.67
CA THR A 292 -12.62 -1.63 4.28
C THR A 292 -13.92 -1.99 5.01
N ALA A 293 -14.63 -3.01 4.52
CA ALA A 293 -15.81 -3.55 5.20
C ALA A 293 -15.48 -4.07 6.62
N ASP A 294 -14.30 -4.68 6.80
CA ASP A 294 -13.80 -5.14 8.10
C ASP A 294 -13.54 -3.98 9.06
N ASP A 295 -13.01 -2.86 8.56
CA ASP A 295 -12.81 -1.66 9.37
C ASP A 295 -14.14 -1.01 9.76
N ILE A 296 -15.13 -0.96 8.87
CA ILE A 296 -16.48 -0.50 9.20
C ILE A 296 -17.14 -1.41 10.25
N LEU A 297 -17.01 -2.72 10.10
CA LEU A 297 -17.52 -3.69 11.09
C LEU A 297 -16.76 -3.61 12.42
N TYR A 298 -15.48 -3.23 12.38
CA TYR A 298 -14.70 -2.96 13.58
C TYR A 298 -15.23 -1.71 14.30
N LEU A 299 -15.48 -0.62 13.58
CA LEU A 299 -16.00 0.65 14.13
C LEU A 299 -17.44 0.55 14.65
N SER A 300 -18.26 -0.36 14.12
CA SER A 300 -19.65 -0.54 14.58
C SER A 300 -19.76 -1.14 15.99
N LYS A 301 -18.66 -1.65 16.55
CA LYS A 301 -18.61 -2.19 17.90
C LYS A 301 -18.06 -1.14 18.86
N THR A 302 -18.91 -0.58 19.71
CA THR A 302 -18.55 0.50 20.67
C THR A 302 -17.29 0.18 21.49
N ALA A 303 -17.14 -1.06 21.97
CA ALA A 303 -15.97 -1.50 22.75
C ALA A 303 -14.63 -1.36 22.00
N ASN A 304 -14.64 -1.43 20.66
CA ASN A 304 -13.44 -1.27 19.85
C ASN A 304 -12.99 0.19 19.78
N CYS A 305 -13.94 1.13 19.68
CA CYS A 305 -13.66 2.56 19.71
C CYS A 305 -13.14 2.98 21.10
N GLU A 306 -13.66 2.39 22.17
CA GLU A 306 -13.17 2.63 23.54
C GLU A 306 -11.73 2.15 23.73
N ALA A 307 -11.34 1.02 23.10
CA ALA A 307 -9.99 0.48 23.21
C ALA A 307 -8.90 1.41 22.66
N TRP A 308 -9.26 2.40 21.83
CA TRP A 308 -8.31 3.41 21.32
C TRP A 308 -7.93 4.47 22.35
N LEU A 309 -8.73 4.62 23.41
CA LEU A 309 -8.60 5.69 24.40
C LEU A 309 -7.94 5.23 25.72
N ILE A 310 -7.38 4.02 25.78
CA ILE A 310 -6.80 3.42 27.00
C ILE A 310 -5.25 3.46 26.97
N ARG A 311 -4.63 4.56 26.55
CA ARG A 311 -3.17 4.71 26.63
C ARG A 311 -2.74 6.08 27.11
#